data_AF-A0A954SJI2-F1
#
_entry.id   AF-A0A954SJI2-F1
#
_cell.length_a   1.000
_cell.length_b   1.000
_cell.length_c   1.000
_cell.angle_alpha   90.00
_cell.angle_beta   90.00
_cell.angle_gamma   90.00
#
_symmetry.space_group_name_H-M   'P 1'
#
loop_
_entity.id
_entity.type
_entity.pdbx_description
1 polymer ?
#
loop_
_entity_poly.entity_id
_entity_poly.type
_entity_poly.pdbx_seq_one_letter_code
_entity_poly.pdbx_strand_id
1 'polypeptide(L)'
;MNGRPAQINWSSGRGLLNKWRGLSLIGMMFLLAVQPVEAGTLKAGAAKVDITNLDAGPVNDRSYARALVISDGQTTVVIVG
;
A
#
# COMPACT_ATOMS: atom_id res chain seq x y z
N MET A 1 12.81 -20.11 75.96
CA MET A 1 13.39 -19.64 74.69
C MET A 1 12.27 -19.63 73.65
N ASN A 2 11.68 -18.48 73.36
CA ASN A 2 10.52 -18.35 72.47
C ASN A 2 10.97 -17.99 71.05
N GLY A 3 10.97 -18.95 70.13
CA GLY A 3 11.25 -18.72 68.71
C GLY A 3 9.99 -18.25 67.98
N ARG A 4 10.03 -17.06 67.37
CA ARG A 4 8.95 -16.58 66.49
C ARG A 4 9.06 -17.30 65.13
N PRO A 5 7.96 -17.85 64.56
CA PRO A 5 8.03 -18.45 63.24
C PRO A 5 8.25 -17.39 62.16
N ALA A 6 9.16 -17.69 61.23
CA ALA A 6 9.46 -16.82 60.09
C ALA A 6 8.23 -16.69 59.18
N GLN A 7 7.77 -15.46 58.97
CA GLN A 7 6.70 -15.15 58.04
C GLN A 7 7.27 -15.17 56.61
N ILE A 8 6.93 -16.18 55.82
CA ILE A 8 7.34 -16.27 54.41
C ILE A 8 6.39 -15.41 53.58
N ASN A 9 6.88 -14.25 53.12
CA ASN A 9 6.13 -13.37 52.23
C ASN A 9 6.17 -13.89 50.78
N TRP A 10 5.06 -14.47 50.32
CA TRP A 10 4.85 -14.94 48.95
C TRP A 10 4.32 -13.81 48.05
N SER A 11 5.20 -12.94 47.55
CA SER A 11 4.81 -11.86 46.61
C SER A 11 5.35 -12.01 45.18
N SER A 12 6.10 -13.07 44.88
CA SER A 12 6.89 -13.21 43.65
C SER A 12 6.12 -13.60 42.37
N GLY A 13 4.88 -14.08 42.46
CA GLY A 13 4.14 -14.62 41.30
C GLY A 13 3.36 -13.61 40.44
N ARG A 14 3.05 -12.42 40.96
CA ARG A 14 2.13 -11.47 40.28
C ARG A 14 2.80 -10.58 39.23
N GLY A 15 4.12 -10.41 39.29
CA GLY A 15 4.87 -9.52 38.39
C GLY A 15 5.05 -10.08 36.97
N LEU A 16 5.16 -11.41 36.83
CA LEU A 16 5.40 -12.05 35.54
C LEU A 16 4.15 -11.99 34.66
N LEU A 17 2.98 -12.35 35.20
CA LEU A 17 1.69 -12.28 34.50
C LEU A 17 1.36 -10.86 34.00
N ASN A 18 1.70 -9.81 34.76
CA ASN A 18 1.43 -8.43 34.37
C ASN A 18 2.35 -7.93 33.24
N LYS A 19 3.57 -8.46 33.12
CA LYS A 19 4.50 -8.15 32.01
C LYS A 19 3.99 -8.67 30.66
N TRP A 20 3.41 -9.87 30.64
CA TRP A 20 2.85 -10.46 29.42
C TRP A 20 1.54 -9.79 28.97
N ARG A 21 0.73 -9.31 29.93
CA ARG A 21 -0.49 -8.54 29.63
C ARG A 21 -0.19 -7.20 28.97
N GLY A 22 0.87 -6.52 29.40
CA GLY A 22 1.31 -5.26 28.78
C GLY A 22 1.78 -5.46 27.33
N LEU A 23 2.55 -6.52 27.06
CA LEU A 23 3.04 -6.83 25.71
C LEU A 23 1.89 -7.16 24.74
N SER A 24 0.89 -7.90 25.21
CA SER A 24 -0.28 -8.28 24.41
C SER A 24 -1.12 -7.06 24.00
N LEU A 25 -1.30 -6.08 24.89
CA LEU A 25 -2.06 -4.87 24.59
C LEU A 25 -1.34 -3.97 23.58
N ILE A 26 -0.01 -3.85 23.66
CA ILE A 26 0.78 -3.10 22.69
C ILE A 26 0.72 -3.76 21.31
N GLY A 27 0.86 -5.09 21.25
CA GLY A 27 0.73 -5.84 19.99
C GLY A 27 -0.66 -5.70 19.38
N MET A 28 -1.72 -5.74 20.19
CA MET A 28 -3.10 -5.57 19.72
C MET A 28 -3.38 -4.14 19.25
N MET A 29 -2.78 -3.12 19.88
CA MET A 29 -2.90 -1.73 19.45
C MET A 29 -2.17 -1.48 18.11
N PHE A 30 -1.04 -2.16 17.87
CA PHE A 30 -0.35 -2.11 16.58
C PHE A 30 -1.15 -2.75 15.44
N LEU A 31 -1.89 -3.83 15.72
CA LEU A 31 -2.76 -4.48 14.72
C LEU A 31 -3.95 -3.61 14.30
N LEU A 32 -4.45 -2.75 15.20
CA LEU A 32 -5.53 -1.80 14.89
C LEU A 32 -5.07 -0.56 14.11
N ALA A 33 -3.75 -0.33 14.02
CA ALA A 33 -3.19 0.84 13.34
C ALA A 33 -2.95 0.64 11.84
N VAL A 34 -3.15 -0.57 11.31
CA VAL A 34 -3.02 -0.84 9.87
C VAL A 34 -4.19 -0.19 9.14
N GLN A 35 -3.90 0.91 8.42
CA GLN A 35 -4.83 1.48 7.46
C GLN A 35 -4.78 0.66 6.16
N PRO A 36 -5.92 0.25 5.58
CA PRO A 36 -5.92 -0.36 4.26
C PRO A 36 -5.45 0.70 3.24
N VAL A 37 -4.35 0.41 2.54
CA VAL A 37 -3.95 1.22 1.39
C VAL A 37 -4.77 0.73 0.18
N GLU A 38 -5.65 1.59 -0.32
CA GLU A 38 -6.35 1.33 -1.58
C GLU A 38 -5.38 1.58 -2.72
N ALA A 39 -5.01 0.53 -3.46
CA ALA A 39 -4.28 0.72 -4.71
C ALA A 39 -5.20 1.44 -5.70
N GLY A 40 -4.82 2.65 -6.11
CA GLY A 40 -5.58 3.43 -7.08
C GLY A 40 -5.82 2.66 -8.38
N THR A 41 -7.06 2.66 -8.88
CA THR A 41 -7.39 1.96 -10.13
C THR A 41 -6.78 2.69 -11.32
N LEU A 42 -5.93 2.00 -12.08
CA LEU A 42 -5.42 2.50 -13.36
C LEU A 42 -6.44 2.26 -14.47
N LYS A 43 -6.78 3.33 -15.19
CA LYS A 43 -7.55 3.32 -16.43
C LYS A 43 -6.60 3.39 -17.60
N ALA A 44 -6.91 2.67 -18.67
CA ALA A 44 -6.12 2.70 -19.91
C ALA A 44 -7.02 2.84 -21.13
N GLY A 45 -6.51 3.53 -22.15
CA GLY A 45 -7.16 3.70 -23.44
C GLY A 45 -6.14 3.71 -24.57
N ALA A 46 -6.54 3.21 -25.74
CA ALA A 46 -5.72 3.24 -26.94
C ALA A 46 -6.49 3.85 -28.10
N ALA A 47 -5.81 4.68 -28.89
CA ALA A 47 -6.37 5.29 -30.09
C ALA A 47 -5.37 5.19 -31.25
N LYS A 48 -5.90 5.13 -32.47
CA LYS A 48 -5.13 5.19 -33.71
C LYS A 48 -5.88 6.07 -34.70
N VAL A 49 -5.19 7.05 -35.27
CA VAL A 49 -5.75 8.01 -36.23
C VAL A 49 -4.84 8.06 -37.46
N ASP A 50 -5.45 8.04 -38.64
CA ASP A 50 -4.74 8.25 -39.89
C ASP A 50 -4.36 9.73 -40.02
N ILE A 51 -3.07 10.00 -40.21
CA ILE A 51 -2.50 11.34 -40.33
C ILE A 51 -1.77 11.53 -41.67
N THR A 52 -2.10 10.70 -42.67
CA THR A 52 -1.47 10.75 -43.98
C THR A 52 -1.70 12.10 -44.67
N ASN A 53 -0.63 12.81 -45.00
CA ASN A 53 -0.70 13.99 -45.84
C ASN A 53 -0.64 13.57 -47.32
N LEU A 54 -1.78 13.65 -48.02
CA LEU A 54 -1.90 13.25 -49.42
C LEU A 54 -1.29 14.27 -50.39
N ASP A 55 -1.10 15.52 -49.95
CA ASP A 55 -0.56 16.61 -50.79
C ASP A 55 0.98 16.70 -50.71
N ALA A 56 1.62 15.91 -49.84
CA ALA A 56 3.08 15.94 -49.63
C ALA A 56 3.90 15.23 -50.72
N GLY A 57 3.26 14.78 -51.81
CA GLY A 57 3.88 14.02 -52.89
C GLY A 57 3.54 12.52 -52.83
N PRO A 58 4.28 11.66 -53.57
CA PRO A 58 4.01 10.23 -53.59
C PRO A 58 4.09 9.63 -52.18
N VAL A 59 2.96 9.13 -51.69
CA VAL A 59 2.86 8.52 -50.36
C VAL A 59 3.40 7.09 -50.45
N ASN A 60 4.48 6.79 -49.72
CA ASN A 60 5.05 5.43 -49.68
C ASN A 60 4.13 4.45 -48.92
N ASP A 61 3.50 4.89 -47.82
CA ASP A 61 2.49 4.17 -47.02
C ASP A 61 1.65 5.16 -46.17
N ARG A 62 0.46 4.75 -45.71
CA ARG A 62 -0.35 5.57 -44.79
C ARG A 62 0.36 5.77 -43.45
N SER A 63 0.41 7.01 -42.99
CA SER A 63 0.96 7.39 -41.69
C SER A 63 -0.13 7.43 -40.64
N TYR A 64 0.15 6.94 -39.43
CA TYR A 64 -0.82 6.91 -38.34
C TYR A 64 -0.20 7.42 -37.05
N ALA A 65 -0.91 8.29 -36.33
CA ALA A 65 -0.63 8.58 -34.94
C ALA A 65 -1.32 7.54 -34.06
N ARG A 66 -0.59 6.96 -33.11
CA ARG A 66 -1.10 6.02 -32.11
C ARG A 66 -0.89 6.63 -30.73
N ALA A 67 -1.91 6.55 -29.89
CA ALA A 67 -1.83 7.02 -28.51
C ALA A 67 -2.15 5.88 -27.55
N LEU A 68 -1.29 5.70 -26.55
CA LEU A 68 -1.57 4.92 -25.35
C LEU A 68 -1.74 5.90 -24.18
N VAL A 69 -2.92 5.88 -23.55
CA VAL A 69 -3.28 6.75 -22.44
C VAL A 69 -3.43 5.91 -21.19
N ILE A 70 -2.77 6.32 -20.10
CA ILE A 70 -2.84 5.67 -18.80
C ILE A 70 -3.17 6.73 -17.76
N SER A 71 -4.13 6.46 -16.86
CA SER A 71 -4.55 7.41 -15.83
C SER A 71 -4.90 6.73 -14.52
N ASP A 72 -4.52 7.32 -13.38
CA ASP A 72 -4.99 6.91 -12.04
C ASP A 72 -6.17 7.77 -11.53
N GLY A 73 -6.69 8.67 -12.39
CA GLY A 73 -7.73 9.64 -12.04
C GLY A 73 -7.20 11.01 -11.57
N GLN A 74 -5.94 11.12 -11.15
CA GLN A 74 -5.29 12.40 -10.83
C GLN A 74 -4.21 12.75 -11.86
N THR A 75 -3.39 11.77 -12.22
CA THR A 75 -2.31 11.88 -13.19
C THR A 75 -2.70 11.12 -14.44
N THR A 76 -2.42 11.73 -15.60
CA THR A 76 -2.61 11.08 -16.90
C THR A 76 -1.34 11.18 -17.71
N VAL A 77 -0.88 10.05 -18.23
CA VAL A 77 0.29 9.92 -19.09
C VAL A 77 -0.17 9.51 -20.49
N VAL A 78 0.39 10.15 -21.51
CA VAL A 78 0.10 9.87 -22.91
C VAL A 78 1.41 9.59 -23.66
N ILE A 79 1.47 8.44 -24.33
CA ILE A 79 2.59 8.07 -25.21
C ILE A 79 2.08 8.12 -26.64
N VAL A 80 2.76 8.89 -27.49
CA VAL A 80 2.40 9.07 -28.91
C VAL A 80 3.53 8.59 -29.80
N GLY A 81 3.19 7.88 -30.88
CA GLY A 81 4.11 7.45 -31.94
C GLY A 81 3.41 7.08 -33.23
#